data_AF-A0A6P0ZSW0-F1
#
_entry.id   AF-A0A6P0ZSW0-F1
#
_cell.length_a   1.000
_cell.length_b   1.000
_cell.length_c   1.000
_cell.angle_alpha   90.00
_cell.angle_beta   90.00
_cell.angle_gamma   90.00
#
_symmetry.space_group_name_H-M   'P 1'
#
loop_
_entity.id
_entity.type
_entity.pdbx_description
1 polymer ?
#
loop_
_entity_poly.entity_id
_entity_poly.type
_entity_poly.pdbx_seq_one_letter_code
_entity_poly.pdbx_strand_id
1 'polypeptide(L)'
;MSSKQFTKSHENNDGKIFTTNLGFTALCFLIGLAGFGYILATLPGIAESPTDPSRTCIVDGWKLGLIITHVLVFAIIPLAMRIFYNSLKNLGLPSRSIFASQLGLAFVMVAIASEIGWHVTQCWYYQNDFTMLNFMFYFFLISAFALWADGLVEKTTIITNLINIVFAISLLVVSILYPLGYKAGNDNFKIPIYIALTIVLGVLTYRGYKILQDWKIILFPIFSVGVNLTFVFLLDKFGGNPYTDPQVTFNALFHILHDLVGTEAGLVIFTWLVYSKGIAQKNSKATLATEKN
;
A
#
# COMPACT_ATOMS: atom_id res chain seq x y z
N MET A 1 15.92 -26.59 -55.84
CA MET A 1 15.22 -26.97 -54.60
C MET A 1 15.26 -25.77 -53.65
N SER A 2 14.15 -25.03 -53.56
CA SER A 2 13.99 -23.86 -52.68
C SER A 2 13.30 -24.33 -51.41
N SER A 3 14.04 -24.34 -50.30
CA SER A 3 13.49 -24.59 -48.97
C SER A 3 12.87 -23.29 -48.45
N LYS A 4 11.54 -23.17 -48.60
CA LYS A 4 10.77 -22.13 -47.91
C LYS A 4 10.80 -22.43 -46.40
N GLN A 5 11.60 -21.67 -45.68
CA GLN A 5 11.59 -21.66 -44.23
C GLN A 5 10.29 -20.99 -43.77
N PHE A 6 9.35 -21.79 -43.27
CA PHE A 6 8.15 -21.29 -42.59
C PHE A 6 8.60 -20.59 -41.31
N THR A 7 8.68 -19.27 -41.34
CA THR A 7 8.76 -18.44 -40.14
C THR A 7 7.41 -18.55 -39.43
N LYS A 8 7.37 -19.41 -38.41
CA LYS A 8 6.29 -19.41 -37.42
C LYS A 8 6.30 -18.03 -36.77
N SER A 9 5.27 -17.22 -37.02
CA SER A 9 5.07 -15.97 -36.29
C SER A 9 4.95 -16.31 -34.81
N HIS A 10 5.99 -16.07 -34.04
CA HIS A 10 5.83 -15.92 -32.60
C HIS A 10 4.91 -14.72 -32.41
N GLU A 11 3.63 -14.98 -32.17
CA GLU A 11 2.74 -13.98 -31.60
C GLU A 11 3.39 -13.51 -30.30
N ASN A 12 3.98 -12.32 -30.36
CA ASN A 12 4.57 -11.64 -29.23
C ASN A 12 3.45 -11.32 -28.24
N ASN A 13 3.22 -12.22 -27.28
CA ASN A 13 2.34 -12.02 -26.14
C ASN A 13 2.87 -10.96 -25.14
N ASP A 14 3.98 -10.29 -25.48
CA ASP A 14 4.69 -9.27 -24.70
C ASP A 14 3.86 -8.02 -24.32
N GLY A 15 2.57 -7.96 -24.65
CA GLY A 15 1.70 -6.82 -24.40
C GLY A 15 0.46 -7.04 -23.54
N LYS A 16 0.07 -8.28 -23.24
CA LYS A 16 -1.12 -8.53 -22.44
C LYS A 16 -0.74 -8.67 -20.96
N ILE A 17 -1.19 -7.74 -20.12
CA ILE A 17 -1.11 -7.91 -18.66
C ILE A 17 -1.88 -9.17 -18.24
N PHE A 18 -3.04 -9.40 -18.86
CA PHE A 18 -3.88 -10.56 -18.62
C PHE A 18 -3.54 -11.68 -19.60
N THR A 19 -2.66 -12.58 -19.17
CA THR A 19 -2.38 -13.85 -19.86
C THR A 19 -3.17 -14.97 -19.19
N THR A 20 -3.39 -16.09 -19.89
CA THR A 20 -3.99 -17.30 -19.30
C THR A 20 -3.20 -17.80 -18.07
N ASN A 21 -1.87 -17.62 -18.07
CA ASN A 21 -1.03 -17.86 -16.90
C ASN A 21 -1.38 -16.95 -15.72
N LEU A 22 -1.77 -15.69 -15.96
CA LEU A 22 -2.27 -14.81 -14.89
C LEU A 22 -3.59 -15.31 -14.30
N GLY A 23 -4.49 -15.86 -15.12
CA GLY A 23 -5.75 -16.43 -14.62
C GLY A 23 -5.52 -17.59 -13.65
N PHE A 24 -4.60 -18.49 -13.98
CA PHE A 24 -4.21 -19.59 -13.09
C PHE A 24 -3.51 -19.07 -11.82
N THR A 25 -2.56 -18.16 -11.95
CA THR A 25 -1.90 -17.52 -10.79
C THR A 25 -2.91 -16.80 -9.89
N ALA A 26 -3.87 -16.08 -10.48
CA ALA A 26 -4.93 -15.40 -9.73
C ALA A 26 -5.80 -16.40 -8.96
N LEU A 27 -6.15 -17.55 -9.56
CA LEU A 27 -6.90 -18.60 -8.86
C LEU A 27 -6.12 -19.17 -7.67
N CYS A 28 -4.85 -19.55 -7.86
CA CYS A 28 -3.99 -20.01 -6.76
C CYS A 28 -3.89 -18.96 -5.65
N PHE A 29 -3.78 -17.69 -6.04
CA PHE A 29 -3.71 -16.58 -5.11
C PHE A 29 -5.02 -16.38 -4.33
N LEU A 30 -6.17 -16.47 -5.00
CA LEU A 30 -7.49 -16.40 -4.37
C LEU A 30 -7.70 -17.53 -3.35
N ILE A 31 -7.25 -18.74 -3.65
CA ILE A 31 -7.28 -19.87 -2.71
C ILE A 31 -6.42 -19.56 -1.47
N GLY A 32 -5.20 -19.05 -1.68
CA GLY A 32 -4.31 -18.66 -0.59
C GLY A 32 -4.90 -17.54 0.28
N LEU A 33 -5.47 -16.52 -0.33
CA LEU A 33 -6.15 -15.41 0.38
C LEU A 33 -7.38 -15.89 1.14
N ALA A 34 -8.17 -16.79 0.57
CA ALA A 34 -9.33 -17.38 1.26
C ALA A 34 -8.88 -18.17 2.49
N GLY A 35 -7.81 -18.98 2.37
CA GLY A 35 -7.21 -19.68 3.51
C GLY A 35 -6.68 -18.73 4.58
N PHE A 36 -5.97 -17.67 4.17
CA PHE A 36 -5.47 -16.66 5.11
C PHE A 36 -6.59 -15.90 5.82
N GLY A 37 -7.61 -15.45 5.07
CA GLY A 37 -8.80 -14.80 5.61
C GLY A 37 -9.58 -15.69 6.57
N TYR A 38 -9.69 -16.99 6.27
CA TYR A 38 -10.29 -17.97 7.18
C TYR A 38 -9.54 -18.06 8.51
N ILE A 39 -8.21 -18.12 8.48
CA ILE A 39 -7.39 -18.13 9.69
C ILE A 39 -7.60 -16.84 10.50
N LEU A 40 -7.64 -15.67 9.86
CA LEU A 40 -7.93 -14.39 10.53
C LEU A 40 -9.35 -14.33 11.13
N ALA A 41 -10.32 -15.00 10.50
CA ALA A 41 -11.69 -15.06 10.99
C ALA A 41 -11.83 -15.99 12.21
N THR A 42 -11.03 -17.06 12.28
CA THR A 42 -11.18 -18.15 13.25
C THR A 42 -10.21 -18.10 14.41
N LEU A 43 -9.03 -17.50 14.25
CA LEU A 43 -8.11 -17.33 15.37
C LEU A 43 -8.74 -16.42 16.44
N PRO A 44 -8.70 -16.83 17.72
CA PRO A 44 -9.05 -15.93 18.80
C PRO A 44 -8.08 -14.75 18.80
N GLY A 45 -8.53 -13.58 19.26
CA GLY A 45 -7.61 -12.51 19.65
C GLY A 45 -6.65 -12.99 20.76
N ILE A 46 -5.70 -12.16 21.19
CA ILE A 46 -4.87 -12.51 22.35
C ILE A 46 -5.81 -12.95 23.48
N ALA A 47 -5.52 -14.12 24.07
CA ALA A 47 -6.30 -14.68 25.17
C ALA A 47 -6.58 -13.58 26.19
N GLU A 48 -7.86 -13.30 26.42
CA GLU A 48 -8.32 -12.32 27.40
C GLU A 48 -7.56 -12.56 28.71
N SER A 49 -6.81 -11.55 29.17
CA SER A 49 -6.33 -11.60 30.54
C SER A 49 -7.58 -11.66 31.42
N PRO A 50 -7.69 -12.59 32.38
CA PRO A 50 -8.87 -12.73 33.25
C PRO A 50 -9.13 -11.50 34.14
N THR A 51 -8.32 -10.44 34.00
CA THR A 51 -8.37 -9.16 34.72
C THR A 51 -8.88 -7.99 33.88
N ASP A 52 -9.09 -8.16 32.57
CA ASP A 52 -9.56 -7.07 31.69
C ASP A 52 -11.11 -7.06 31.69
N PRO A 53 -11.78 -5.91 31.86
CA PRO A 53 -13.23 -5.85 31.81
C PRO A 53 -13.72 -6.32 30.43
N SER A 54 -14.94 -6.86 30.37
CA SER A 54 -15.56 -7.43 29.17
C SER A 54 -15.44 -6.51 27.95
N ARG A 55 -14.39 -6.71 27.15
CA ARG A 55 -14.10 -5.93 25.96
C ARG A 55 -15.11 -6.25 24.87
N THR A 56 -15.67 -5.25 24.20
CA THR A 56 -16.51 -5.48 23.03
C THR A 56 -15.65 -5.79 21.81
N CYS A 57 -15.89 -6.93 21.17
CA CYS A 57 -15.23 -7.35 19.92
C CYS A 57 -16.14 -7.09 18.71
N ILE A 58 -15.53 -6.81 17.56
CA ILE A 58 -16.28 -6.79 16.29
C ILE A 58 -16.41 -8.23 15.80
N VAL A 59 -17.66 -8.66 15.54
CA VAL A 59 -18.01 -10.03 15.18
C VAL A 59 -18.76 -10.11 13.84
N ASP A 60 -19.02 -11.34 13.39
CA ASP A 60 -19.84 -11.67 12.22
C ASP A 60 -19.44 -10.92 10.93
N GLY A 61 -20.43 -10.43 10.18
CA GLY A 61 -20.25 -9.78 8.88
C GLY A 61 -19.36 -8.54 8.94
N TRP A 62 -19.35 -7.81 10.04
CA TRP A 62 -18.46 -6.67 10.23
C TRP A 62 -16.99 -7.09 10.34
N LYS A 63 -16.71 -8.13 11.14
CA LYS A 63 -15.36 -8.72 11.24
C LYS A 63 -14.90 -9.22 9.87
N LEU A 64 -15.77 -9.90 9.14
CA LEU A 64 -15.46 -10.38 7.80
C LEU A 64 -15.17 -9.24 6.83
N GLY A 65 -15.96 -8.15 6.88
CA GLY A 65 -15.72 -6.95 6.08
C GLY A 65 -14.33 -6.37 6.32
N LEU A 66 -13.95 -6.18 7.59
CA LEU A 66 -12.62 -5.68 7.98
C LEU A 66 -11.49 -6.61 7.53
N ILE A 67 -11.65 -7.93 7.68
CA ILE A 67 -10.66 -8.89 7.17
C ILE A 67 -10.50 -8.74 5.66
N ILE A 68 -11.62 -8.64 4.93
CA ILE A 68 -11.60 -8.53 3.47
C ILE A 68 -10.86 -7.28 3.03
N THR A 69 -11.11 -6.11 3.63
CA THR A 69 -10.40 -4.86 3.26
C THR A 69 -8.90 -5.01 3.42
N HIS A 70 -8.44 -5.47 4.59
CA HIS A 70 -7.02 -5.63 4.86
C HIS A 70 -6.33 -6.69 3.97
N VAL A 71 -7.00 -7.82 3.74
CA VAL A 71 -6.48 -8.90 2.90
C VAL A 71 -6.49 -8.52 1.42
N LEU A 72 -7.39 -7.63 0.98
CA LEU A 72 -7.45 -7.17 -0.42
C LEU A 72 -6.15 -6.48 -0.85
N VAL A 73 -5.46 -5.79 0.06
CA VAL A 73 -4.14 -5.20 -0.22
C VAL A 73 -3.12 -6.24 -0.66
N PHE A 74 -3.19 -7.47 -0.15
CA PHE A 74 -2.32 -8.57 -0.58
C PHE A 74 -2.60 -9.00 -2.02
N ALA A 75 -3.77 -8.70 -2.61
CA ALA A 75 -4.02 -8.86 -4.04
C ALA A 75 -3.58 -7.63 -4.85
N ILE A 76 -3.88 -6.44 -4.35
CA ILE A 76 -3.60 -5.18 -5.05
C ILE A 76 -2.10 -4.96 -5.20
N ILE A 77 -1.29 -5.19 -4.15
CA ILE A 77 0.15 -4.91 -4.19
C ILE A 77 0.90 -5.79 -5.22
N PRO A 78 0.73 -7.12 -5.27
CA PRO A 78 1.39 -7.93 -6.30
C PRO A 78 0.99 -7.54 -7.73
N LEU A 79 -0.26 -7.16 -7.95
CA LEU A 79 -0.70 -6.62 -9.24
C LEU A 79 0.00 -5.29 -9.53
N ALA A 80 0.07 -4.38 -8.55
CA ALA A 80 0.79 -3.12 -8.66
C ALA A 80 2.27 -3.36 -8.95
N MET A 81 2.93 -4.26 -8.24
CA MET A 81 4.33 -4.67 -8.46
C MET A 81 4.56 -5.07 -9.92
N ARG A 82 3.71 -5.95 -10.48
CA ARG A 82 3.79 -6.35 -11.89
C ARG A 82 3.57 -5.18 -12.85
N ILE A 83 2.61 -4.31 -12.57
CA ILE A 83 2.32 -3.13 -13.39
C ILE A 83 3.49 -2.14 -13.36
N PHE A 84 4.01 -1.82 -12.19
CA PHE A 84 5.15 -0.94 -12.00
C PHE A 84 6.39 -1.50 -12.70
N TYR A 85 6.69 -2.79 -12.52
CA TYR A 85 7.84 -3.43 -13.18
C TYR A 85 7.79 -3.23 -14.70
N ASN A 86 6.67 -3.58 -15.33
CA ASN A 86 6.53 -3.50 -16.79
C ASN A 86 6.48 -2.05 -17.27
N SER A 87 5.75 -1.18 -16.58
CA SER A 87 5.55 0.20 -16.99
C SER A 87 6.81 1.03 -16.86
N LEU A 88 7.54 0.89 -15.75
CA LEU A 88 8.82 1.57 -15.56
C LEU A 88 9.87 1.07 -16.56
N LYS A 89 9.87 -0.23 -16.89
CA LYS A 89 10.70 -0.78 -17.97
C LYS A 89 10.35 -0.17 -19.33
N ASN A 90 9.07 -0.05 -19.66
CA ASN A 90 8.62 0.60 -20.91
C ASN A 90 9.04 2.07 -20.98
N LEU A 91 9.04 2.76 -19.84
CA LEU A 91 9.51 4.14 -19.68
C LEU A 91 11.04 4.27 -19.74
N GLY A 92 11.78 3.16 -19.70
CA GLY A 92 13.24 3.15 -19.81
C GLY A 92 13.95 3.49 -18.50
N LEU A 93 13.29 3.34 -17.36
CA LEU A 93 13.96 3.51 -16.06
C LEU A 93 15.00 2.40 -15.82
N PRO A 94 16.11 2.70 -15.13
CA PRO A 94 17.15 1.73 -14.87
C PRO A 94 16.69 0.65 -13.87
N SER A 95 17.28 -0.54 -13.96
CA SER A 95 16.91 -1.69 -13.12
C SER A 95 16.99 -1.42 -11.62
N ARG A 96 17.93 -0.57 -11.18
CA ARG A 96 18.03 -0.14 -9.78
C ARG A 96 16.77 0.60 -9.31
N SER A 97 16.23 1.51 -10.12
CA SER A 97 15.01 2.25 -9.81
C SER A 97 13.81 1.32 -9.79
N ILE A 98 13.73 0.38 -10.74
CA ILE A 98 12.68 -0.64 -10.75
C ILE A 98 12.76 -1.49 -9.47
N PHE A 99 13.95 -1.96 -9.10
CA PHE A 99 14.15 -2.74 -7.87
C PHE A 99 13.72 -1.97 -6.62
N ALA A 100 14.11 -0.71 -6.48
CA ALA A 100 13.69 0.14 -5.35
C ALA A 100 12.17 0.31 -5.29
N SER A 101 11.49 0.48 -6.44
CA SER A 101 10.03 0.53 -6.50
C SER A 101 9.38 -0.79 -6.08
N GLN A 102 9.93 -1.94 -6.48
CA GLN A 102 9.42 -3.25 -6.06
C GLN A 102 9.62 -3.48 -4.56
N LEU A 103 10.78 -3.10 -4.03
CA LEU A 103 11.07 -3.22 -2.60
C LEU A 103 10.17 -2.31 -1.76
N GLY A 104 9.91 -1.08 -2.24
CA GLY A 104 8.96 -0.16 -1.62
C GLY A 104 7.56 -0.75 -1.54
N LEU A 105 7.03 -1.28 -2.66
CA LEU A 105 5.73 -1.96 -2.68
C LEU A 105 5.70 -3.19 -1.76
N ALA A 106 6.76 -3.99 -1.72
CA ALA A 106 6.85 -5.13 -0.80
C ALA A 106 6.82 -4.69 0.67
N PHE A 107 7.46 -3.56 1.02
CA PHE A 107 7.41 -3.02 2.38
C PHE A 107 6.03 -2.49 2.77
N VAL A 108 5.20 -2.05 1.81
CA VAL A 108 3.77 -1.78 2.09
C VAL A 108 3.09 -3.05 2.63
N MET A 109 3.34 -4.22 2.03
CA MET A 109 2.76 -5.47 2.53
C MET A 109 3.22 -5.81 3.95
N VAL A 110 4.50 -5.54 4.28
CA VAL A 110 5.02 -5.75 5.64
C VAL A 110 4.35 -4.82 6.64
N ALA A 111 4.12 -3.56 6.26
CA ALA A 111 3.40 -2.59 7.09
C ALA A 111 1.96 -3.08 7.37
N ILE A 112 1.22 -3.43 6.32
CA ILE A 112 -0.17 -3.92 6.43
C ILE A 112 -0.25 -5.24 7.19
N ALA A 113 0.71 -6.16 7.02
CA ALA A 113 0.76 -7.38 7.81
C ALA A 113 0.89 -7.09 9.32
N SER A 114 1.65 -6.05 9.68
CA SER A 114 1.81 -5.62 11.08
C SER A 114 0.50 -5.01 11.62
N GLU A 115 -0.20 -4.22 10.79
CA GLU A 115 -1.51 -3.66 11.10
C GLU A 115 -2.59 -4.73 11.29
N ILE A 116 -2.69 -5.71 10.38
CA ILE A 116 -3.57 -6.88 10.55
C ILE A 116 -3.27 -7.58 11.87
N GLY A 117 -1.99 -7.84 12.14
CA GLY A 117 -1.56 -8.46 13.39
C GLY A 117 -2.10 -7.67 14.59
N TRP A 118 -1.98 -6.35 14.56
CA TRP A 118 -2.49 -5.47 15.61
C TRP A 118 -4.02 -5.58 15.74
N HIS A 119 -4.77 -5.50 14.65
CA HIS A 119 -6.23 -5.61 14.69
C HIS A 119 -6.73 -6.96 15.21
N VAL A 120 -6.02 -8.05 14.93
CA VAL A 120 -6.34 -9.36 15.54
C VAL A 120 -6.23 -9.29 17.07
N THR A 121 -5.18 -8.65 17.60
CA THR A 121 -5.03 -8.49 19.06
C THR A 121 -6.07 -7.56 19.67
N GLN A 122 -6.61 -6.63 18.88
CA GLN A 122 -7.66 -5.70 19.28
C GLN A 122 -9.08 -6.23 19.04
N CYS A 123 -9.25 -7.51 18.72
CA CYS A 123 -10.58 -8.02 18.42
C CYS A 123 -11.28 -7.24 17.28
N TRP A 124 -10.47 -6.73 16.34
CA TRP A 124 -10.85 -5.90 15.19
C TRP A 124 -11.45 -4.53 15.52
N TYR A 125 -11.54 -4.17 16.80
CA TYR A 125 -11.97 -2.85 17.22
C TYR A 125 -10.83 -1.85 17.03
N TYR A 126 -11.02 -0.84 16.18
CA TYR A 126 -9.96 0.14 15.91
C TYR A 126 -9.58 0.90 17.19
N GLN A 127 -8.31 0.83 17.57
CA GLN A 127 -7.73 1.70 18.59
C GLN A 127 -6.31 2.10 18.19
N ASN A 128 -5.95 3.34 18.49
CA ASN A 128 -4.66 3.91 18.11
C ASN A 128 -3.64 3.83 19.26
N ASP A 129 -3.44 2.65 19.84
CA ASP A 129 -2.49 2.48 20.95
C ASP A 129 -1.05 2.34 20.46
N PHE A 130 -0.11 2.50 21.38
CA PHE A 130 1.30 2.27 21.11
C PHE A 130 1.64 0.78 21.31
N THR A 131 1.99 0.08 20.23
CA THR A 131 2.41 -1.32 20.27
C THR A 131 3.56 -1.59 19.30
N MET A 132 4.26 -2.72 19.47
CA MET A 132 5.33 -3.10 18.54
C MET A 132 4.81 -3.28 17.10
N LEU A 133 3.61 -3.83 16.94
CA LEU A 133 2.99 -4.03 15.62
C LEU A 133 2.60 -2.68 14.97
N ASN A 134 2.06 -1.75 15.75
CA ASN A 134 1.74 -0.42 15.24
C ASN A 134 3.02 0.42 14.97
N PHE A 135 4.10 0.23 15.73
CA PHE A 135 5.43 0.78 15.40
C PHE A 135 5.94 0.23 14.06
N MET A 136 5.90 -1.10 13.88
CA MET A 136 6.32 -1.76 12.64
C MET A 136 5.53 -1.23 11.44
N PHE A 137 4.20 -1.06 11.59
CA PHE A 137 3.37 -0.43 10.57
C PHE A 137 3.95 0.93 10.12
N TYR A 138 4.13 1.88 11.04
CA TYR A 138 4.65 3.21 10.67
C TYR A 138 6.08 3.16 10.11
N PHE A 139 6.96 2.37 10.73
CA PHE A 139 8.35 2.26 10.30
C PHE A 139 8.47 1.71 8.88
N PHE A 140 7.78 0.60 8.60
CA PHE A 140 7.80 -0.02 7.28
C PHE A 140 7.03 0.80 6.24
N LEU A 141 5.97 1.51 6.62
CA LEU A 141 5.23 2.37 5.68
C LEU A 141 6.06 3.59 5.24
N ILE A 142 6.76 4.24 6.18
CA ILE A 142 7.71 5.32 5.84
C ILE A 142 8.83 4.78 4.94
N SER A 143 9.40 3.62 5.30
CA SER A 143 10.44 2.96 4.50
C SER A 143 9.93 2.61 3.09
N ALA A 144 8.70 2.11 3.00
CA ALA A 144 8.04 1.75 1.75
C ALA A 144 7.91 2.97 0.83
N PHE A 145 7.35 4.07 1.33
CA PHE A 145 7.19 5.28 0.53
C PHE A 145 8.53 5.91 0.14
N ALA A 146 9.53 5.86 1.01
CA ALA A 146 10.88 6.34 0.70
C ALA A 146 11.53 5.52 -0.44
N LEU A 147 11.51 4.19 -0.35
CA LEU A 147 12.05 3.29 -1.37
C LEU A 147 11.27 3.37 -2.68
N TRP A 148 9.95 3.44 -2.59
CA TRP A 148 9.09 3.61 -3.76
C TRP A 148 9.38 4.94 -4.45
N ALA A 149 9.55 6.02 -3.69
CA ALA A 149 9.91 7.32 -4.23
C ALA A 149 11.31 7.32 -4.85
N ASP A 150 12.29 6.60 -4.28
CA ASP A 150 13.62 6.41 -4.88
C ASP A 150 13.54 5.65 -6.21
N GLY A 151 12.63 4.68 -6.29
CA GLY A 151 12.34 3.95 -7.52
C GLY A 151 11.77 4.78 -8.66
N LEU A 152 11.39 6.04 -8.40
CA LEU A 152 10.87 6.99 -9.37
C LEU A 152 11.87 8.12 -9.70
N VAL A 153 13.16 7.92 -9.38
CA VAL A 153 14.21 8.87 -9.75
C VAL A 153 14.82 8.49 -11.10
N GLU A 154 14.74 9.43 -12.06
CA GLU A 154 15.42 9.29 -13.35
C GLU A 154 16.91 9.60 -13.28
N LYS A 155 17.28 10.66 -12.54
CA LYS A 155 18.67 11.10 -12.36
C LYS A 155 18.90 11.56 -10.92
N THR A 156 20.02 11.14 -10.33
CA THR A 156 20.43 11.60 -9.01
C THR A 156 20.93 13.04 -9.09
N THR A 157 20.36 13.90 -8.25
CA THR A 157 20.71 15.33 -8.16
C THR A 157 20.96 15.70 -6.70
N ILE A 158 21.42 16.93 -6.43
CA ILE A 158 21.53 17.46 -5.07
C ILE A 158 20.18 17.40 -4.35
N ILE A 159 19.08 17.72 -5.04
CA ILE A 159 17.72 17.63 -4.50
C ILE A 159 17.38 16.18 -4.10
N THR A 160 17.78 15.20 -4.92
CA THR A 160 17.61 13.77 -4.59
C THR A 160 18.32 13.42 -3.27
N ASN A 161 19.56 13.89 -3.08
CA ASN A 161 20.32 13.62 -1.88
C ASN A 161 19.71 14.31 -0.63
N LEU A 162 19.22 15.54 -0.78
CA LEU A 162 18.49 16.24 0.30
C LEU A 162 17.21 15.49 0.70
N ILE A 163 16.46 14.98 -0.27
CA ILE A 163 15.28 14.15 -0.01
C ILE A 163 15.66 12.86 0.73
N ASN A 164 16.79 12.23 0.39
CA ASN A 164 17.25 11.03 1.09
C ASN A 164 17.61 11.32 2.56
N ILE A 165 18.12 12.52 2.86
CA ILE A 165 18.33 12.97 4.25
C ILE A 165 16.97 13.13 4.95
N VAL A 166 15.97 13.72 4.29
CA VAL A 166 14.60 13.81 4.84
C VAL A 166 14.06 12.42 5.16
N PHE A 167 14.24 11.43 4.28
CA PHE A 167 13.81 10.05 4.53
C PHE A 167 14.51 9.44 5.75
N ALA A 168 15.82 9.63 5.89
CA ALA A 168 16.56 9.15 7.05
C ALA A 168 16.08 9.82 8.35
N ILE A 169 15.82 11.14 8.31
CA ILE A 169 15.23 11.87 9.44
C ILE A 169 13.84 11.34 9.78
N SER A 170 12.98 11.07 8.79
CA SER A 170 11.64 10.49 9.03
C SER A 170 11.71 9.14 9.75
N LEU A 171 12.66 8.27 9.38
CA LEU A 171 12.89 7.00 10.06
C LEU A 171 13.43 7.18 11.49
N LEU A 172 14.28 8.19 11.70
CA LEU A 172 14.77 8.54 13.04
C LEU A 172 13.64 9.08 13.91
N VAL A 173 12.77 9.94 13.36
CA VAL A 173 11.61 10.53 14.02
C VAL A 173 10.69 9.43 14.57
N VAL A 174 10.28 8.46 13.73
CA VAL A 174 9.44 7.34 14.23
C VAL A 174 10.19 6.49 15.26
N SER A 175 11.49 6.23 15.07
CA SER A 175 12.29 5.41 15.99
C SER A 175 12.51 6.03 17.37
N ILE A 176 12.48 7.36 17.47
CA ILE A 176 12.66 8.09 18.73
C ILE A 176 11.31 8.45 19.36
N LEU A 177 10.40 9.05 18.59
CA LEU A 177 9.16 9.59 19.15
C LEU A 177 8.17 8.49 19.54
N TYR A 178 8.15 7.37 18.83
CA TYR A 178 7.25 6.28 19.16
C TYR A 178 7.51 5.69 20.55
N PRO A 179 8.75 5.27 20.91
CA PRO A 179 9.02 4.78 22.26
C PRO A 179 8.91 5.87 23.34
N LEU A 180 9.18 7.15 23.02
CA LEU A 180 8.95 8.26 23.95
C LEU A 180 7.45 8.47 24.23
N GLY A 181 6.62 8.44 23.19
CA GLY A 181 5.17 8.53 23.30
C GLY A 181 4.58 7.40 24.13
N TYR A 182 5.03 6.17 23.89
CA TYR A 182 4.66 5.01 24.71
C TYR A 182 5.02 5.21 26.19
N LYS A 183 6.26 5.60 26.49
CA LYS A 183 6.71 5.82 27.88
C LYS A 183 5.97 6.97 28.57
N ALA A 184 5.59 8.00 27.82
CA ALA A 184 4.87 9.16 28.32
C ALA A 184 3.35 8.96 28.40
N GLY A 185 2.81 7.89 27.81
CA GLY A 185 1.36 7.69 27.68
C GLY A 185 0.68 8.82 26.91
N ASN A 186 1.32 9.36 25.88
CA ASN A 186 0.85 10.56 25.17
C ASN A 186 0.81 10.34 23.65
N ASP A 187 -0.40 10.19 23.11
CA ASP A 187 -0.65 9.94 21.68
C ASP A 187 -0.25 11.09 20.77
N ASN A 188 -0.09 12.31 21.30
CA ASN A 188 0.36 13.46 20.51
C ASN A 188 1.77 13.27 19.93
N PHE A 189 2.57 12.33 20.48
CA PHE A 189 3.85 11.94 19.90
C PHE A 189 3.72 11.25 18.53
N LYS A 190 2.52 10.78 18.16
CA LYS A 190 2.25 10.26 16.81
C LYS A 190 2.04 11.38 15.78
N ILE A 191 1.70 12.61 16.20
CA ILE A 191 1.47 13.73 15.28
C ILE A 191 2.71 14.02 14.40
N PRO A 192 3.94 14.15 14.94
CA PRO A 192 5.12 14.35 14.09
C PRO A 192 5.43 13.14 13.19
N ILE A 193 5.05 11.94 13.59
CA ILE A 193 5.18 10.72 12.77
C ILE A 193 4.25 10.81 11.56
N TYR A 194 3.00 11.26 11.75
CA TYR A 194 2.05 11.49 10.66
C TYR A 194 2.50 12.60 9.71
N ILE A 195 3.10 13.67 10.25
CA ILE A 195 3.71 14.72 9.44
C ILE A 195 4.85 14.16 8.59
N ALA A 196 5.76 13.38 9.20
CA ALA A 196 6.85 12.74 8.48
C ALA A 196 6.34 11.82 7.36
N LEU A 197 5.34 10.98 7.65
CA LEU A 197 4.69 10.11 6.66
C LEU A 197 4.09 10.91 5.50
N THR A 198 3.38 12.01 5.80
CA THR A 198 2.77 12.89 4.80
C THR A 198 3.81 13.55 3.91
N ILE A 199 4.94 13.99 4.46
CA ILE A 199 6.06 14.56 3.69
C ILE A 199 6.63 13.52 2.73
N VAL A 200 6.90 12.30 3.20
CA VAL A 200 7.45 11.23 2.35
C VAL A 200 6.46 10.85 1.25
N LEU A 201 5.16 10.78 1.54
CA LEU A 201 4.12 10.56 0.54
C LEU A 201 4.05 11.71 -0.48
N GLY A 202 4.19 12.96 -0.02
CA GLY A 202 4.25 14.13 -0.89
C GLY A 202 5.42 14.06 -1.87
N VAL A 203 6.59 13.62 -1.41
CA VAL A 203 7.75 13.37 -2.26
C VAL A 203 7.48 12.25 -3.27
N LEU A 204 6.89 11.13 -2.84
CA LEU A 204 6.49 10.03 -3.73
C LEU A 204 5.55 10.55 -4.83
N THR A 205 4.54 11.32 -4.45
CA THR A 205 3.57 11.93 -5.38
C THR A 205 4.27 12.86 -6.37
N TYR A 206 5.17 13.72 -5.89
CA TYR A 206 5.92 14.64 -6.75
C TYR A 206 6.82 13.90 -7.76
N ARG A 207 7.54 12.85 -7.33
CA ARG A 207 8.35 12.05 -8.24
C ARG A 207 7.48 11.26 -9.22
N GLY A 208 6.33 10.75 -8.77
CA GLY A 208 5.29 10.19 -9.62
C GLY A 208 4.83 11.18 -10.70
N TYR A 209 4.53 12.43 -10.31
CA TYR A 209 4.17 13.49 -11.26
C TYR A 209 5.26 13.73 -12.31
N LYS A 210 6.54 13.73 -11.93
CA LYS A 210 7.65 13.95 -12.87
C LYS A 210 7.72 12.87 -13.94
N ILE A 211 7.51 11.61 -13.59
CA ILE A 211 7.51 10.49 -14.55
C ILE A 211 6.22 10.48 -15.39
N LEU A 212 5.07 10.63 -14.73
CA LEU A 212 3.77 10.50 -15.39
C LEU A 212 3.46 11.70 -16.28
N GLN A 213 3.87 12.90 -15.86
CA GLN A 213 3.48 14.19 -16.44
C GLN A 213 1.96 14.32 -16.54
N ASP A 214 1.25 13.79 -15.54
CA ASP A 214 -0.20 13.81 -15.45
C ASP A 214 -0.62 14.39 -14.09
N TRP A 215 -1.44 15.45 -14.12
CA TRP A 215 -1.93 16.13 -12.92
C TRP A 215 -2.81 15.23 -12.05
N LYS A 216 -3.43 14.19 -12.63
CA LYS A 216 -4.31 13.25 -11.92
C LYS A 216 -3.60 12.48 -10.81
N ILE A 217 -2.26 12.48 -10.79
CA ILE A 217 -1.50 11.93 -9.67
C ILE A 217 -1.84 12.57 -8.33
N ILE A 218 -2.40 13.79 -8.32
CA ILE A 218 -2.89 14.44 -7.08
C ILE A 218 -4.04 13.66 -6.42
N LEU A 219 -4.75 12.81 -7.17
CA LEU A 219 -5.79 11.95 -6.61
C LEU A 219 -5.20 10.90 -5.65
N PHE A 220 -3.93 10.52 -5.83
CA PHE A 220 -3.27 9.58 -4.91
C PHE A 220 -3.24 10.10 -3.46
N PRO A 221 -2.63 11.26 -3.14
CA PRO A 221 -2.65 11.77 -1.77
C PRO A 221 -4.05 12.23 -1.32
N ILE A 222 -4.93 12.67 -2.23
CA ILE A 222 -6.32 13.00 -1.85
C ILE A 222 -7.03 11.78 -1.27
N PHE A 223 -6.90 10.61 -1.90
CA PHE A 223 -7.54 9.39 -1.42
C PHE A 223 -6.74 8.78 -0.25
N SER A 224 -5.44 8.54 -0.42
CA SER A 224 -4.61 7.88 0.60
C SER A 224 -4.41 8.68 1.89
N VAL A 225 -4.59 10.00 1.87
CA VAL A 225 -4.50 10.85 3.07
C VAL A 225 -5.80 11.59 3.32
N GLY A 226 -6.31 12.37 2.38
CA GLY A 226 -7.50 13.20 2.62
C GLY A 226 -8.73 12.38 3.00
N VAL A 227 -9.10 11.42 2.15
CA VAL A 227 -10.26 10.53 2.39
C VAL A 227 -9.99 9.61 3.58
N ASN A 228 -8.79 9.02 3.65
CA ASN A 228 -8.39 8.18 4.77
C ASN A 228 -8.52 8.92 6.12
N LEU A 229 -7.92 10.11 6.25
CA LEU A 229 -8.00 10.93 7.46
C LEU A 229 -9.42 11.38 7.79
N THR A 230 -10.27 11.59 6.79
CA THR A 230 -11.69 11.90 7.02
C THR A 230 -12.37 10.76 7.76
N PHE A 231 -12.15 9.51 7.35
CA PHE A 231 -12.73 8.36 8.02
C PHE A 231 -12.04 8.03 9.36
N VAL A 232 -10.73 8.27 9.49
CA VAL A 232 -10.04 8.21 10.79
C VAL A 232 -10.59 9.23 11.78
N PHE A 233 -10.90 10.45 11.32
CA PHE A 233 -11.57 11.46 12.15
C PHE A 233 -12.98 11.03 12.56
N LEU A 234 -13.74 10.41 11.64
CA LEU A 234 -15.06 9.86 11.96
C LEU A 234 -14.96 8.69 12.95
N LEU A 235 -13.91 7.85 12.85
CA LEU A 235 -13.61 6.82 13.84
C LEU A 235 -13.32 7.41 15.21
N ASP A 236 -12.48 8.43 15.29
CA ASP A 236 -12.16 9.10 16.56
C ASP A 236 -13.43 9.70 17.21
N LYS A 237 -14.30 10.31 16.40
CA LYS A 237 -15.49 11.00 16.89
C LYS A 237 -16.67 10.08 17.22
N PHE A 238 -16.86 9.01 16.46
CA PHE A 238 -18.08 8.18 16.49
C PHE A 238 -17.80 6.68 16.66
N GLY A 239 -16.54 6.27 16.62
CA GLY A 239 -16.13 4.86 16.69
C GLY A 239 -16.13 4.27 18.10
N GLY A 240 -16.40 5.05 19.14
CA GLY A 240 -16.60 4.59 20.52
C GLY A 240 -15.38 3.97 21.19
N ASN A 241 -15.49 3.67 22.48
CA ASN A 241 -14.49 2.95 23.26
C ASN A 241 -14.99 1.51 23.54
N PRO A 242 -14.21 0.46 23.23
CA PRO A 242 -14.68 -0.92 23.35
C PRO A 242 -14.97 -1.37 24.79
N TYR A 243 -14.51 -0.62 25.79
CA TYR A 243 -14.68 -0.90 27.21
C TYR A 243 -15.78 -0.08 27.88
N THR A 244 -16.04 1.15 27.40
CA THR A 244 -16.93 2.10 28.10
C THR A 244 -18.12 2.61 27.29
N ASP A 245 -18.00 2.69 25.96
CA ASP A 245 -19.07 3.13 25.05
C ASP A 245 -18.85 2.52 23.66
N PRO A 246 -19.17 1.22 23.48
CA PRO A 246 -18.88 0.51 22.25
C PRO A 246 -19.83 0.93 21.12
N GLN A 247 -19.26 1.40 20.01
CA GLN A 247 -19.98 1.80 18.79
C GLN A 247 -19.59 0.90 17.61
N VAL A 248 -19.93 -0.39 17.71
CA VAL A 248 -19.48 -1.45 16.76
C VAL A 248 -19.75 -1.09 15.30
N THR A 249 -20.96 -0.62 14.99
CA THR A 249 -21.37 -0.33 13.60
C THR A 249 -20.56 0.82 13.01
N PHE A 250 -20.41 1.94 13.74
CA PHE A 250 -19.66 3.10 13.25
C PHE A 250 -18.16 2.80 13.21
N ASN A 251 -17.63 2.08 14.19
CA ASN A 251 -16.24 1.63 14.19
C ASN A 251 -15.95 0.78 12.95
N ALA A 252 -16.72 -0.29 12.73
CA ALA A 252 -16.53 -1.16 11.58
C ALA A 252 -16.70 -0.42 10.25
N LEU A 253 -17.76 0.38 10.12
CA LEU A 253 -18.07 1.08 8.87
C LEU A 253 -16.97 2.08 8.49
N PHE A 254 -16.55 2.96 9.41
CA PHE A 254 -15.54 3.97 9.09
C PHE A 254 -14.15 3.35 8.93
N HIS A 255 -13.86 2.24 9.59
CA HIS A 255 -12.64 1.48 9.39
C HIS A 255 -12.58 0.87 7.98
N ILE A 256 -13.63 0.13 7.58
CA ILE A 256 -13.78 -0.40 6.21
C ILE A 256 -13.64 0.71 5.15
N LEU A 257 -14.26 1.87 5.39
CA LEU A 257 -14.23 2.97 4.44
C LEU A 257 -12.85 3.65 4.35
N HIS A 258 -12.10 3.77 5.46
CA HIS A 258 -10.75 4.32 5.41
C HIS A 258 -9.78 3.40 4.66
N ASP A 259 -9.99 2.09 4.75
CA ASP A 259 -9.19 1.09 4.02
C ASP A 259 -9.49 1.17 2.53
N LEU A 260 -10.75 0.88 2.15
CA LEU A 260 -11.15 0.71 0.76
C LEU A 260 -11.12 2.03 -0.01
N VAL A 261 -11.81 3.04 0.52
CA VAL A 261 -12.03 4.31 -0.18
C VAL A 261 -10.87 5.27 0.08
N GLY A 262 -10.08 5.06 1.13
CA GLY A 262 -8.87 5.82 1.38
C GLY A 262 -7.64 5.16 0.77
N THR A 263 -7.03 4.27 1.54
CA THR A 263 -5.71 3.69 1.28
C THR A 263 -5.66 2.91 -0.04
N GLU A 264 -6.57 1.96 -0.21
CA GLU A 264 -6.61 1.06 -1.37
C GLU A 264 -6.97 1.79 -2.66
N ALA A 265 -7.99 2.65 -2.62
CA ALA A 265 -8.37 3.48 -3.77
C ALA A 265 -7.18 4.33 -4.26
N GLY A 266 -6.44 4.98 -3.35
CA GLY A 266 -5.27 5.75 -3.72
C GLY A 266 -4.17 4.89 -4.37
N LEU A 267 -3.89 3.71 -3.81
CA LEU A 267 -2.95 2.75 -4.39
C LEU A 267 -3.36 2.29 -5.81
N VAL A 268 -4.64 1.98 -6.00
CA VAL A 268 -5.20 1.58 -7.30
C VAL A 268 -5.10 2.73 -8.32
N ILE A 269 -5.43 3.95 -7.92
CA ILE A 269 -5.31 5.15 -8.76
C ILE A 269 -3.87 5.33 -9.23
N PHE A 270 -2.90 5.31 -8.32
CA PHE A 270 -1.50 5.52 -8.69
C PHE A 270 -1.01 4.40 -9.62
N THR A 271 -1.36 3.14 -9.31
CA THR A 271 -1.05 1.99 -10.15
C THR A 271 -1.64 2.13 -11.56
N TRP A 272 -2.89 2.58 -11.67
CA TRP A 272 -3.56 2.81 -12.94
C TRP A 272 -2.88 3.90 -13.78
N LEU A 273 -2.45 5.00 -13.17
CA LEU A 273 -1.76 6.07 -13.87
C LEU A 273 -0.41 5.59 -14.42
N VAL A 274 0.34 4.82 -13.64
CA VAL A 274 1.61 4.22 -14.07
C VAL A 274 1.41 3.22 -15.20
N TYR A 275 0.38 2.38 -15.11
CA TYR A 275 -0.01 1.49 -16.19
C TYR A 275 -0.29 2.27 -17.49
N SER A 276 -1.16 3.28 -17.42
CA SER A 276 -1.60 4.07 -18.57
C SER A 276 -0.41 4.74 -19.27
N LYS A 277 0.49 5.35 -18.51
CA LYS A 277 1.71 5.98 -19.05
C LYS A 277 2.66 4.95 -19.65
N GLY A 278 2.86 3.80 -18.99
CA GLY A 278 3.72 2.73 -19.46
C GLY A 278 3.27 2.12 -20.78
N ILE A 279 1.96 1.94 -20.98
CA ILE A 279 1.40 1.44 -22.24
C ILE A 279 1.50 2.48 -23.35
N ALA A 280 1.19 3.74 -23.08
CA ALA A 280 1.32 4.82 -24.06
C ALA A 280 2.74 4.92 -24.62
N GLN A 281 3.76 4.85 -23.74
CA GLN A 281 5.17 4.87 -24.16
C GLN A 281 5.54 3.66 -25.02
N LYS A 282 5.05 2.47 -24.68
CA LYS A 282 5.28 1.25 -25.45
C LYS A 282 4.72 1.37 -26.87
N ASN A 283 3.48 1.84 -27.00
CA ASN A 283 2.82 1.98 -28.29
C ASN A 283 3.54 3.03 -29.17
N SER A 284 3.94 4.16 -28.59
CA SER A 284 4.71 5.19 -29.29
C SER A 284 6.05 4.65 -29.84
N LYS A 285 6.80 3.85 -29.05
CA LYS A 285 8.04 3.21 -29.50
C LYS A 285 7.81 2.22 -30.64
N ALA A 286 6.68 1.49 -30.62
CA ALA A 286 6.34 0.55 -31.68
C ALA A 286 6.04 1.26 -33.01
N THR A 287 5.26 2.35 -33.00
CA THR A 287 4.96 3.14 -34.20
C THR A 287 6.23 3.73 -34.83
N LEU A 288 7.13 4.28 -34.02
CA LEU A 288 8.40 4.82 -34.50
C LEU A 288 9.33 3.74 -35.11
N ALA A 289 9.21 2.49 -34.67
CA ALA A 289 9.97 1.38 -35.25
C ALA A 289 9.40 0.95 -36.61
N THR A 290 8.07 1.01 -36.78
CA THR A 290 7.42 0.70 -38.07
C THR A 290 7.63 1.78 -39.13
N GLU A 291 7.77 3.05 -38.75
CA GLU A 291 8.05 4.15 -39.69
C GLU A 291 9.50 4.19 -40.19
N LYS A 292 10.42 3.48 -39.53
CA LYS A 292 11.85 3.43 -39.87
C LYS A 292 12.24 2.23 -40.73
N ASN A 293 11.33 1.29 -40.95
CA ASN A 293 11.51 0.09 -41.76
C ASN A 293 10.72 0.19 -43.07
#